data_AF-A0AA43JP68-F1
#
_entry.id   AF-A0AA43JP68-F1
#
_cell.length_a   1.000
_cell.length_b   1.000
_cell.length_c   1.000
_cell.angle_alpha   90.00
_cell.angle_beta   90.00
_cell.angle_gamma   90.00
#
_symmetry.space_group_name_H-M   'P 1'
#
loop_
_entity.id
_entity.type
_entity.pdbx_description
1 polymer ?
#
loop_
_entity_poly.entity_id
_entity_poly.type
_entity_poly.pdbx_seq_one_letter_code
_entity_poly.pdbx_strand_id
1 'polypeptide(L)'
;MASDQSPKKFPKVRGDFIDCPHCGCPNRPTDHTCSFCDKVLSNSPGVSSRIKKAVDRVKWRYNMRRGHPISARGMMATAMIMVLSVSLASLGGYFTYQGIIGGTVSWTLIGAIFVIYGLYSAAFVLKIVGK
;
A
#
# COMPACT_ATOMS: atom_id res chain seq x y z
N MET A 1 18.00 -29.43 42.14
CA MET A 1 18.59 -28.80 40.95
C MET A 1 17.71 -29.14 39.75
N ALA A 2 16.63 -28.38 39.53
CA ALA A 2 15.74 -28.58 38.39
C ALA A 2 16.16 -27.58 37.30
N SER A 3 16.65 -28.10 36.18
CA SER A 3 17.08 -27.30 35.04
C SER A 3 15.85 -26.83 34.26
N ASP A 4 15.55 -25.54 34.36
CA ASP A 4 14.50 -24.86 33.61
C ASP A 4 14.92 -24.74 32.13
N GLN A 5 14.62 -25.78 31.35
CA GLN A 5 14.71 -25.70 29.88
C GLN A 5 13.38 -25.18 29.34
N SER A 6 13.24 -23.86 29.36
CA SER A 6 12.28 -23.13 28.54
C SER A 6 12.32 -23.66 27.10
N PRO A 7 11.17 -23.98 26.47
CA PRO A 7 11.15 -24.46 25.11
C PRO A 7 11.62 -23.33 24.20
N LYS A 8 12.87 -23.44 23.71
CA LYS A 8 13.39 -22.58 22.65
C LYS A 8 12.42 -22.68 21.48
N LYS A 9 11.57 -21.67 21.30
CA LYS A 9 10.74 -21.50 20.10
C LYS A 9 11.70 -21.42 18.92
N PHE A 10 11.89 -22.54 18.23
CA PHE A 10 12.59 -22.57 16.97
C PHE A 10 11.88 -21.59 16.03
N PRO A 11 12.60 -20.67 15.38
CA PRO A 11 11.99 -19.83 14.37
C PRO A 11 11.36 -20.74 13.33
N LYS A 12 10.10 -20.45 12.97
CA LYS A 12 9.34 -21.17 11.94
C LYS A 12 9.98 -20.85 10.59
N VAL A 13 11.12 -21.48 10.31
CA VAL A 13 11.85 -21.31 9.05
C VAL A 13 11.06 -22.05 7.99
N ARG A 14 10.19 -21.31 7.28
CA ARG A 14 9.67 -21.70 5.95
C ARG A 14 10.83 -21.59 4.94
N GLY A 15 11.87 -22.38 5.15
CA GLY A 15 13.01 -22.49 4.27
C GLY A 15 12.96 -23.86 3.65
N ASP A 16 12.95 -23.91 2.32
CA ASP A 16 13.06 -25.15 1.56
C ASP A 16 14.28 -25.94 2.08
N PHE A 17 14.05 -27.12 2.64
CA PHE A 17 15.11 -28.02 3.11
C PHE A 17 15.79 -28.66 1.90
N ILE A 18 17.09 -28.95 2.01
CA ILE A 18 17.81 -29.70 0.99
C ILE A 18 18.28 -31.01 1.60
N ASP A 19 17.89 -32.10 0.98
CA ASP A 19 18.32 -33.43 1.38
C ASP A 19 19.75 -33.67 0.88
N CYS A 20 20.57 -34.24 1.77
CA CYS A 20 21.93 -34.61 1.39
C CYS A 20 21.87 -35.73 0.33
N PRO A 21 22.57 -35.60 -0.81
CA PRO A 21 22.57 -36.64 -1.86
C PRO A 21 23.24 -37.94 -1.42
N HIS A 22 23.97 -37.95 -0.30
CA HIS A 22 24.69 -39.10 0.18
C HIS A 22 24.00 -39.84 1.34
N CYS A 23 23.28 -39.14 2.22
CA CYS A 23 22.62 -39.75 3.39
C CYS A 23 21.12 -39.48 3.48
N GLY A 24 20.57 -38.64 2.62
CA GLY A 24 19.14 -38.28 2.64
C GLY A 24 18.72 -37.42 3.84
N CYS A 25 19.65 -37.00 4.71
CA CYS A 25 19.32 -36.15 5.84
C CYS A 25 18.95 -34.73 5.37
N PRO A 26 17.87 -34.14 5.90
CA PRO A 26 17.49 -32.76 5.59
C PRO A 26 18.47 -31.79 6.25
N ASN A 27 19.08 -30.90 5.45
CA ASN A 27 19.93 -29.82 5.95
C ASN A 27 19.35 -28.46 5.59
N ARG A 28 19.86 -27.41 6.24
CA ARG A 28 19.45 -26.05 5.95
C ARG A 28 20.01 -25.62 4.59
N PRO A 29 19.28 -24.81 3.80
CA PRO A 29 19.75 -24.37 2.48
C PRO A 29 20.95 -23.43 2.49
N THR A 30 21.41 -23.02 3.67
CA THR A 30 22.64 -22.26 3.87
C THR A 30 23.84 -23.15 4.16
N ASP A 31 23.65 -24.43 4.44
CA ASP A 31 24.71 -25.33 4.86
C ASP A 31 25.46 -25.87 3.64
N HIS A 32 26.78 -25.79 3.67
CA HIS A 32 27.66 -26.26 2.60
C HIS A 32 28.09 -27.72 2.80
N THR A 33 27.94 -28.25 4.02
CA THR A 33 28.29 -29.61 4.42
C THR A 33 27.14 -30.22 5.20
N CYS A 34 26.97 -31.54 5.09
CA CYS A 34 25.89 -32.23 5.77
C CYS A 34 26.20 -32.33 7.26
N SER A 35 25.27 -31.94 8.13
CA SER A 35 25.47 -32.04 9.58
C SER A 35 25.58 -33.48 10.11
N PHE A 36 25.27 -34.49 9.27
CA PHE A 36 25.30 -35.90 9.66
C PHE A 36 26.47 -36.67 9.06
N CYS A 37 26.79 -36.44 7.78
CA CYS A 37 27.84 -37.20 7.08
C CYS A 37 29.03 -36.34 6.63
N ASP A 38 29.05 -35.05 6.97
CA ASP A 38 30.09 -34.06 6.63
C ASP A 38 30.43 -33.90 5.13
N LYS A 39 29.69 -34.58 4.25
CA LYS A 39 29.86 -34.46 2.80
C LYS A 39 29.28 -33.15 2.29
N VAL A 40 29.92 -32.62 1.26
CA VAL A 40 29.54 -31.35 0.63
C VAL A 40 28.12 -31.47 0.09
N LEU A 41 27.25 -30.57 0.54
CA LEU A 41 25.96 -30.37 -0.09
C LEU A 41 26.22 -29.59 -1.37
N SER A 42 26.06 -30.26 -2.52
CA SER A 42 26.18 -29.66 -3.85
C SER A 42 25.00 -28.73 -4.11
N ASN A 43 24.88 -27.66 -3.34
CA ASN A 43 23.89 -26.64 -3.59
C ASN A 43 24.50 -25.26 -3.40
N SER A 44 25.44 -24.93 -4.29
CA SER A 44 25.54 -23.52 -4.65
C SER A 44 24.20 -23.18 -5.30
N PRO A 45 23.40 -22.25 -4.72
CA PRO A 45 22.14 -21.87 -5.35
C PRO A 45 22.48 -21.33 -6.73
N GLY A 46 22.16 -22.10 -7.75
CA GLY A 46 22.45 -21.76 -9.13
C GLY A 46 21.91 -20.37 -9.44
N VAL A 47 22.57 -19.64 -10.33
CA VAL A 47 22.24 -18.24 -10.67
C VAL A 47 20.73 -18.04 -10.89
N SER A 48 20.06 -19.03 -11.49
CA SER A 48 18.60 -19.08 -11.68
C SER A 48 17.78 -18.95 -10.38
N SER A 49 18.17 -19.63 -9.31
CA SER A 49 17.48 -19.56 -8.01
C SER A 49 17.65 -18.20 -7.32
N ARG A 50 18.77 -17.50 -7.58
CA ARG A 50 19.01 -16.13 -7.10
C ARG A 50 18.14 -15.13 -7.84
N ILE A 51 18.00 -15.30 -9.16
CA ILE A 51 17.13 -14.45 -10.00
C ILE A 51 15.67 -14.61 -9.56
N LYS A 52 15.20 -15.84 -9.34
CA LYS A 52 13.82 -16.08 -8.90
C LYS A 52 13.50 -15.40 -7.56
N LYS A 53 14.41 -15.50 -6.57
CA LYS A 53 14.29 -14.79 -5.28
C LYS A 53 14.31 -13.27 -5.43
N ALA A 54 15.11 -12.75 -6.36
CA ALA A 54 15.15 -11.31 -6.65
C ALA A 54 13.83 -10.84 -7.29
N VAL A 55 13.31 -11.60 -8.26
CA VAL A 55 12.02 -11.33 -8.90
C VAL A 55 10.88 -11.39 -7.90
N ASP A 56 10.84 -12.39 -7.02
CA ASP A 56 9.81 -12.50 -5.99
C ASP A 56 9.86 -11.33 -4.99
N ARG A 57 11.07 -10.87 -4.63
CA ARG A 57 11.25 -9.69 -3.77
C ARG A 57 10.77 -8.41 -4.46
N VAL A 58 11.05 -8.25 -5.75
CA VAL A 58 10.60 -7.10 -6.55
C VAL A 58 9.07 -7.15 -6.74
N LYS A 59 8.51 -8.33 -7.05
CA LYS A 59 7.07 -8.56 -7.18
C LYS A 59 6.35 -8.27 -5.88
N TRP A 60 6.90 -8.66 -4.73
CA TRP A 60 6.35 -8.35 -3.42
C TRP A 60 6.35 -6.84 -3.13
N ARG A 61 7.45 -6.12 -3.44
CA ARG A 61 7.49 -4.66 -3.31
C ARG A 61 6.52 -3.96 -4.26
N TYR A 62 6.35 -4.48 -5.47
CA TYR A 62 5.39 -3.97 -6.43
C TYR A 62 3.94 -4.18 -5.96
N ASN A 63 3.65 -5.36 -5.41
CA ASN A 63 2.35 -5.70 -4.87
C ASN A 63 2.02 -4.89 -3.61
N MET A 64 3.02 -4.58 -2.76
CA MET A 64 2.84 -3.70 -1.61
C MET A 64 2.51 -2.25 -2.02
N ARG A 65 3.06 -1.76 -3.15
CA ARG A 65 2.71 -0.44 -3.69
C ARG A 65 1.31 -0.37 -4.28
N ARG A 66 0.80 -1.46 -4.84
CA ARG A 66 -0.61 -1.55 -5.31
C ARG A 66 -1.60 -2.00 -4.22
N GLY A 67 -1.10 -2.54 -3.11
CA GLY A 67 -1.86 -3.27 -2.11
C GLY A 67 -2.38 -2.43 -0.94
N HIS A 68 -2.36 -1.10 -1.03
CA HIS A 68 -3.31 -0.31 -0.26
C HIS A 68 -4.60 -0.29 -1.08
N PRO A 69 -5.60 -1.15 -0.79
CA PRO A 69 -6.94 -0.84 -1.25
C PRO A 69 -7.19 0.57 -0.74
N ILE A 70 -7.48 1.49 -1.66
CA ILE A 70 -8.04 2.79 -1.30
C ILE A 70 -9.17 2.43 -0.36
N SER A 71 -8.99 2.70 0.93
CA SER A 71 -9.96 2.29 1.94
C SER A 71 -11.30 2.75 1.44
N ALA A 72 -12.33 1.89 1.41
CA ALA A 72 -13.65 2.29 0.94
C ALA A 72 -14.10 3.59 1.63
N ARG A 73 -13.63 3.81 2.86
CA ARG A 73 -13.78 5.03 3.65
C ARG A 73 -13.09 6.26 3.04
N GLY A 74 -11.89 6.12 2.50
CA GLY A 74 -11.16 7.18 1.79
C GLY A 74 -11.85 7.56 0.49
N MET A 75 -12.28 6.58 -0.31
CA MET A 75 -13.00 6.82 -1.57
C MET A 75 -14.37 7.48 -1.32
N MET A 76 -15.10 7.05 -0.28
CA MET A 76 -16.35 7.68 0.13
C MET A 76 -16.13 9.12 0.64
N ALA A 77 -15.06 9.38 1.40
CA ALA A 77 -14.72 10.72 1.83
C ALA A 77 -14.42 11.65 0.63
N THR A 78 -13.63 11.17 -0.34
CA THR A 78 -13.36 11.90 -1.58
C THR A 78 -14.64 12.19 -2.36
N ALA A 79 -15.52 11.19 -2.51
CA ALA A 79 -16.80 11.35 -3.19
C ALA A 79 -17.71 12.36 -2.46
N MET A 80 -17.78 12.31 -1.12
CA MET A 80 -18.54 13.28 -0.33
C MET A 80 -18.02 14.70 -0.51
N ILE A 81 -16.71 14.90 -0.52
CA ILE A 81 -16.11 16.23 -0.74
C ILE A 81 -16.45 16.74 -2.15
N MET A 82 -16.43 15.86 -3.17
CA MET A 82 -16.82 16.23 -4.53
C MET A 82 -18.30 16.65 -4.59
N VAL A 83 -19.21 15.87 -3.98
CA VAL A 83 -20.64 16.21 -3.93
C VAL A 83 -20.87 17.54 -3.18
N LEU A 84 -20.20 17.74 -2.05
CA LEU A 84 -20.23 19.01 -1.32
C LEU A 84 -19.73 20.16 -2.19
N SER A 85 -18.59 20.01 -2.85
CA SER A 85 -18.00 21.08 -3.68
C SER A 85 -18.91 21.50 -4.83
N VAL A 86 -19.57 20.54 -5.50
CA VAL A 86 -20.55 20.80 -6.56
C VAL A 86 -21.78 21.52 -5.98
N SER A 87 -22.29 21.04 -4.84
CA SER A 87 -23.46 21.65 -4.18
C SER A 87 -23.19 23.11 -3.77
N LEU A 88 -22.01 23.38 -3.19
CA LEU A 88 -21.57 24.72 -2.83
C LEU A 88 -21.42 25.62 -4.06
N ALA A 89 -20.86 25.11 -5.16
CA ALA A 89 -20.72 25.87 -6.40
C ALA A 89 -22.09 26.21 -7.02
N SER A 90 -23.04 25.28 -7.02
CA SER A 90 -24.41 25.51 -7.51
C SER A 90 -25.14 26.56 -6.69
N LEU A 91 -25.09 26.46 -5.36
CA LEU A 91 -25.70 27.43 -4.45
C LEU A 91 -25.05 28.81 -4.57
N GLY A 92 -23.71 28.86 -4.61
CA GLY A 92 -22.97 30.11 -4.80
C GLY A 92 -23.29 30.78 -6.14
N GLY A 93 -23.41 30.01 -7.22
CA GLY A 93 -23.83 30.51 -8.53
C GLY A 93 -25.24 31.10 -8.50
N TYR A 94 -26.18 30.42 -7.83
CA TYR A 94 -27.55 30.91 -7.67
C TYR A 94 -27.60 32.23 -6.89
N PHE A 95 -26.87 32.34 -5.77
CA PHE A 95 -26.79 33.59 -5.00
C PHE A 95 -26.12 34.72 -5.77
N THR A 96 -25.10 34.41 -6.58
CA THR A 96 -24.44 35.40 -7.43
C THR A 96 -25.42 35.93 -8.50
N TYR A 97 -26.19 35.03 -9.12
CA TYR A 97 -27.21 35.40 -10.11
C TYR A 97 -28.29 36.30 -9.51
N GLN A 98 -28.82 35.93 -8.34
CA GLN A 98 -29.82 36.73 -7.63
C GLN A 98 -29.25 38.10 -7.18
N GLY A 99 -27.99 38.15 -6.75
CA GLY A 99 -27.33 39.40 -6.38
C GLY A 99 -27.13 40.36 -7.56
N ILE A 100 -26.84 39.83 -8.75
CA ILE A 100 -26.73 40.62 -9.99
C ILE A 100 -28.08 41.21 -10.39
N ILE A 101 -29.15 40.41 -10.34
CA ILE A 101 -30.51 40.89 -10.70
C ILE A 101 -31.05 41.86 -9.64
N GLY A 102 -30.82 41.56 -8.36
CA GLY A 102 -31.29 42.37 -7.24
C GLY A 102 -30.41 43.58 -6.91
N GLY A 103 -29.33 43.82 -7.66
CA GLY A 103 -28.41 44.94 -7.44
C GLY A 103 -27.71 44.96 -6.07
N THR A 104 -27.71 43.85 -5.35
CA THR A 104 -27.25 43.79 -3.96
C THR A 104 -25.86 43.15 -3.88
N VAL A 105 -24.87 44.00 -3.60
CA VAL A 105 -23.44 43.65 -3.56
C VAL A 105 -23.14 42.53 -2.56
N SER A 106 -23.83 42.50 -1.42
CA SER A 106 -23.65 41.50 -0.37
C SER A 106 -23.96 40.08 -0.85
N TRP A 107 -25.06 39.87 -1.59
CA TRP A 107 -25.44 38.56 -2.12
C TRP A 107 -24.49 38.08 -3.22
N THR A 108 -24.03 39.00 -4.07
CA THR A 108 -23.04 38.72 -5.12
C THR A 108 -21.68 38.31 -4.51
N LEU A 109 -21.24 38.99 -3.46
CA LEU A 109 -19.95 38.73 -2.82
C LEU A 109 -19.95 37.41 -2.05
N ILE A 110 -21.05 37.11 -1.36
CA ILE A 110 -21.26 35.81 -0.71
C ILE A 110 -21.24 34.70 -1.77
N GLY A 111 -22.02 34.84 -2.84
CA GLY A 111 -22.06 33.86 -3.92
C GLY A 111 -20.69 33.62 -4.59
N ALA A 112 -19.93 34.69 -4.85
CA ALA A 112 -18.59 34.61 -5.44
C ALA A 112 -17.61 33.84 -4.55
N ILE A 113 -17.62 34.07 -3.23
CA ILE A 113 -16.76 33.33 -2.29
C ILE A 113 -17.09 31.84 -2.33
N PHE A 114 -18.39 31.48 -2.31
CA PHE A 114 -18.82 30.07 -2.37
C PHE A 114 -18.39 29.38 -3.66
N VAL A 115 -18.49 30.05 -4.81
CA VAL A 115 -18.07 29.51 -6.11
C VAL A 115 -16.55 29.30 -6.14
N ILE A 116 -15.77 30.29 -5.71
CA ILE A 116 -14.30 30.19 -5.67
C ILE A 116 -13.87 29.05 -4.75
N TYR A 117 -14.50 28.93 -3.57
CA TYR A 117 -14.19 27.87 -2.61
C TYR A 117 -14.60 26.48 -3.12
N GLY A 118 -15.76 26.37 -3.79
CA GLY A 118 -16.22 25.15 -4.45
C GLY A 118 -15.26 24.68 -5.54
N LEU A 119 -14.82 25.59 -6.42
CA LEU A 119 -13.85 25.27 -7.47
C LEU A 119 -12.48 24.89 -6.91
N TYR A 120 -12.00 25.62 -5.89
CA TYR A 120 -10.71 25.35 -5.27
C TYR A 120 -10.68 23.99 -4.57
N SER A 121 -11.74 23.65 -3.83
CA SER A 121 -11.87 22.34 -3.18
C SER A 121 -11.95 21.19 -4.18
N ALA A 122 -12.71 21.34 -5.27
CA ALA A 122 -12.76 20.34 -6.35
C ALA A 122 -11.40 20.15 -7.02
N ALA A 123 -10.67 21.24 -7.32
CA ALA A 123 -9.34 21.19 -7.93
C ALA A 123 -8.30 20.52 -7.01
N PHE A 124 -8.36 20.82 -5.71
CA PHE A 124 -7.49 20.19 -4.70
C PHE A 124 -7.72 18.68 -4.62
N VAL A 125 -8.98 18.24 -4.61
CA VAL A 125 -9.34 16.83 -4.60
C VAL A 125 -8.88 16.12 -5.88
N LEU A 126 -9.12 16.71 -7.05
CA LEU A 126 -8.66 16.17 -8.33
C LEU A 126 -7.13 15.98 -8.37
N LYS A 127 -6.37 16.92 -7.79
CA LYS A 127 -4.90 16.82 -7.71
C LYS A 127 -4.41 15.70 -6.79
N ILE A 128 -5.18 15.38 -5.75
CA ILE A 128 -4.89 14.27 -4.83
C ILE A 128 -5.23 12.93 -5.48
N VAL A 129 -6.36 12.85 -6.19
CA VAL A 129 -6.82 11.61 -6.85
C VAL A 129 -5.99 11.27 -8.10
N GLY A 130 -5.47 12.28 -8.80
CA GLY A 130 -4.68 12.09 -10.02
C GLY A 130 -3.19 11.71 -9.81
N LYS A 131 -2.73 11.57 -8.57
CA LYS A 131 -1.37 11.13 -8.22
C LYS A 131 -1.38 9.69 -7.72
#